data_AF-A0A975JJ23-F1
#
_entry.id   AF-A0A975JJ23-F1
#
_cell.length_a   1.000
_cell.length_b   1.000
_cell.length_c   1.000
_cell.angle_alpha   90.00
_cell.angle_beta   90.00
_cell.angle_gamma   90.00
#
_symmetry.space_group_name_H-M   'P 1'
#
loop_
_entity.id
_entity.type
_entity.pdbx_description
1 polymer ?
#
loop_
_entity_poly.entity_id
_entity_poly.type
_entity_poly.pdbx_seq_one_letter_code
_entity_poly.pdbx_strand_id
1 'polypeptide(L)'
;MLAHGNRLFAAGGRRTGEDPDNGFEPTEPQGDIFDIADDRWLATVPAFTLAEPRAGLMAAVVHGRLVYAGGESGAQPAAHAAVEVFAPDTLARAQWPALIAGRHGTGIVLADGQAFVASGSGNRGGGPELTSIEAFAVPGPELPLAGMAHHPVMFDFAVAQEFAEADRTTFTDHRLMATFTPVSGGEPIAVRGFFAGDGDAADSGAESGGIWRLHFTPPDAGEWRWSARLAHGEDIAIDLDPDAGETLPGGRWSGNLAVAENSDGSGGWTGRALGPLHARDGAMRVNGGRRWYKSGSNSPENLLAYTGFDGTWRVGGNARDGEADSGSELHRFAPHVNDWRAGDPQWGAGRGRGLVGAINYLAAVGVNSQYFLTWNVAGDGKDVWPHAEPGDFFRFDISKLAQWNRVFGHMQARGIALHVVLQETENELLMDGGDTGRERRFYLSELAARFAHHNGLIWNLGEENGPVHWRPEGQNTAQRKAMIDWISAIDPYDRPILLHTHSEAVDKDAILTPLLGYPGLDGLSFQVSDPEMVGSETAKWLRLSREAGRPWVISMDEIGPWQDGAVPDANSPDGHDRLLALAMRAHLAAGGQGVEWYFGAHHPHNDLTAEDLRSRDLLWRKAAAIRREWEAQKR
;
A
#
# COMPACT_ATOMS: atom_id res chain seq x y z
N MET A 1 10.24 14.39 -30.42
CA MET A 1 11.04 14.06 -29.22
C MET A 1 10.20 14.38 -28.00
N LEU A 2 10.24 13.54 -26.96
CA LEU A 2 9.49 13.70 -25.71
C LEU A 2 10.43 13.51 -24.52
N ALA A 3 10.16 14.21 -23.42
CA ALA A 3 10.76 13.93 -22.12
C ALA A 3 9.72 13.21 -21.25
N HIS A 4 10.11 12.11 -20.61
CA HIS A 4 9.27 11.40 -19.65
C HIS A 4 10.13 10.69 -18.61
N GLY A 5 9.82 10.90 -17.33
CA GLY A 5 10.73 10.57 -16.24
C GLY A 5 12.10 11.21 -16.47
N ASN A 6 13.17 10.43 -16.28
CA ASN A 6 14.54 10.88 -16.47
C ASN A 6 15.12 10.50 -17.86
N ARG A 7 14.28 10.42 -18.88
CA ARG A 7 14.67 9.99 -20.23
C ARG A 7 14.09 10.88 -21.33
N LEU A 8 14.83 11.01 -22.42
CA LEU A 8 14.33 11.56 -23.69
C LEU A 8 14.06 10.43 -24.67
N PHE A 9 12.92 10.52 -25.36
CA PHE A 9 12.47 9.56 -26.35
C PHE A 9 12.29 10.24 -27.70
N ALA A 10 13.08 9.82 -28.69
CA ALA A 10 12.96 10.25 -30.08
C ALA A 10 12.43 9.07 -30.91
N ALA A 11 11.26 9.21 -31.53
CA ALA A 11 10.72 8.20 -32.42
C ALA A 11 10.82 8.69 -33.88
N GLY A 12 11.34 7.83 -34.75
CA GLY A 12 11.48 8.09 -36.17
C GLY A 12 12.36 9.30 -36.52
N GLY A 13 12.12 9.90 -37.67
CA GLY A 13 12.93 11.02 -38.17
C GLY A 13 13.42 10.80 -39.60
N ARG A 14 14.35 11.66 -40.05
CA ARG A 14 15.01 11.58 -41.36
C ARG A 14 16.52 11.56 -41.20
N ARG A 15 17.20 10.83 -42.09
CA ARG A 15 18.66 10.95 -42.22
C ARG A 15 19.02 12.22 -42.98
N THR A 16 19.77 13.10 -42.33
CA THR A 16 20.26 14.33 -42.96
C THR A 16 21.31 14.00 -44.02
N GLY A 17 21.10 14.48 -45.27
CA GLY A 17 22.15 14.56 -46.29
C GLY A 17 22.29 13.38 -47.25
N GLU A 18 21.38 12.39 -47.24
CA GLU A 18 21.47 11.21 -48.12
C GLU A 18 20.79 11.37 -49.50
N ASP A 19 19.93 12.38 -49.73
CA ASP A 19 19.39 12.72 -51.06
C ASP A 19 19.06 14.22 -51.21
N PRO A 20 19.87 15.01 -51.95
CA PRO A 20 19.60 16.43 -52.19
C PRO A 20 18.37 16.71 -53.08
N ASP A 21 17.95 15.72 -53.87
CA ASP A 21 16.89 15.86 -54.88
C ASP A 21 15.52 15.36 -54.37
N ASN A 22 15.50 14.61 -53.26
CA ASN A 22 14.28 14.06 -52.67
C ASN A 22 14.26 14.25 -51.14
N GLY A 23 13.99 15.48 -50.69
CA GLY A 23 14.07 15.93 -49.29
C GLY A 23 13.11 15.29 -48.27
N PHE A 24 12.53 14.12 -48.57
CA PHE A 24 11.59 13.39 -47.71
C PHE A 24 12.05 11.96 -47.36
N GLU A 25 13.19 11.50 -47.88
CA GLU A 25 13.74 10.16 -47.66
C GLU A 25 15.26 10.21 -47.33
N PRO A 26 15.81 9.18 -46.69
CA PRO A 26 15.12 8.07 -46.04
C PRO A 26 14.58 8.46 -44.66
N THR A 27 13.34 8.04 -44.37
CA THR A 27 12.78 8.10 -43.00
C THR A 27 13.15 6.88 -42.17
N GLU A 28 13.33 7.07 -40.87
CA GLU A 28 13.65 6.00 -39.93
C GLU A 28 12.42 5.54 -39.13
N PRO A 29 12.23 4.22 -38.92
CA PRO A 29 11.24 3.73 -37.97
C PRO A 29 11.79 3.61 -36.55
N GLN A 30 13.12 3.52 -36.39
CA GLN A 30 13.75 3.29 -35.09
C GLN A 30 13.46 4.46 -34.14
N GLY A 31 13.25 4.12 -32.86
CA GLY A 31 13.27 5.08 -31.77
C GLY A 31 14.55 4.97 -30.95
N ASP A 32 15.01 6.10 -30.45
CA ASP A 32 16.21 6.24 -29.62
C ASP A 32 15.84 6.81 -28.25
N ILE A 33 16.54 6.31 -27.22
CA ILE A 33 16.29 6.67 -25.82
C ILE A 33 17.60 7.21 -25.23
N PHE A 34 17.54 8.42 -24.68
CA PHE A 34 18.63 9.05 -23.96
C PHE A 34 18.32 9.08 -22.48
N ASP A 35 19.24 8.57 -21.66
CA ASP A 35 19.17 8.65 -20.20
C ASP A 35 19.82 9.96 -19.73
N ILE A 36 19.03 10.80 -19.03
CA ILE A 36 19.46 12.13 -18.61
C ILE A 36 20.38 12.06 -17.38
N ALA A 37 20.20 11.09 -16.48
CA ALA A 37 21.05 10.96 -15.29
C ALA A 37 22.44 10.45 -15.66
N ASP A 38 22.48 9.46 -16.54
CA ASP A 38 23.72 8.83 -16.97
C ASP A 38 24.39 9.54 -18.17
N ASP A 39 23.77 10.61 -18.70
CA ASP A 39 24.23 11.38 -19.87
C ASP A 39 24.62 10.50 -21.07
N ARG A 40 23.77 9.50 -21.40
CA ARG A 40 24.08 8.51 -22.45
C ARG A 40 22.87 8.02 -23.22
N TRP A 41 23.10 7.63 -24.47
CA TRP A 41 22.14 6.84 -25.24
C TRP A 41 22.10 5.39 -24.72
N LEU A 42 20.89 4.86 -24.58
CA LEU A 42 20.67 3.46 -24.23
C LEU A 42 20.83 2.56 -25.46
N ALA A 43 21.02 1.26 -25.23
CA ALA A 43 20.99 0.27 -26.29
C ALA A 43 19.62 0.29 -27.00
N THR A 44 19.63 0.11 -28.32
CA THR A 44 18.41 0.09 -29.14
C THR A 44 17.38 -0.88 -28.55
N VAL A 45 16.16 -0.38 -28.39
CA VAL A 45 15.02 -1.16 -27.90
C VAL A 45 14.18 -1.55 -29.11
N PRO A 46 14.20 -2.81 -29.59
CA PRO A 46 13.48 -3.20 -30.81
C PRO A 46 11.95 -2.98 -30.72
N ALA A 47 11.40 -2.96 -29.50
CA ALA A 47 10.00 -2.66 -29.26
C ALA A 47 9.67 -1.16 -29.44
N PHE A 48 10.65 -0.26 -29.32
CA PHE A 48 10.48 1.17 -29.53
C PHE A 48 10.80 1.53 -31.00
N THR A 49 9.90 1.15 -31.89
CA THR A 49 10.04 1.35 -33.34
C THR A 49 8.65 1.56 -33.93
N LEU A 50 8.52 2.61 -34.75
CA LEU A 50 7.29 2.96 -35.47
C LEU A 50 6.95 1.87 -36.49
N ALA A 51 5.66 1.55 -36.63
CA ALA A 51 5.19 0.62 -37.65
C ALA A 51 5.48 1.12 -39.07
N GLU A 52 5.37 2.43 -39.28
CA GLU A 52 5.62 3.10 -40.56
C GLU A 52 6.69 4.19 -40.39
N PRO A 53 7.85 4.09 -41.07
CA PRO A 53 8.89 5.12 -41.04
C PRO A 53 8.33 6.49 -41.47
N ARG A 54 8.50 7.50 -40.62
CA ARG A 54 8.03 8.87 -40.89
C ARG A 54 8.72 9.89 -40.00
N ALA A 55 8.59 11.16 -40.38
CA ALA A 55 9.12 12.31 -39.66
C ALA A 55 8.08 13.43 -39.54
N GLY A 56 8.43 14.53 -38.86
CA GLY A 56 7.46 15.61 -38.60
C GLY A 56 6.31 15.19 -37.67
N LEU A 57 6.53 14.13 -36.88
CA LEU A 57 5.56 13.58 -35.94
C LEU A 57 5.16 14.61 -34.89
N MET A 58 3.88 14.65 -34.58
CA MET A 58 3.38 15.29 -33.38
C MET A 58 3.60 14.33 -32.22
N ALA A 59 3.91 14.85 -31.03
CA ALA A 59 4.20 14.01 -29.89
C ALA A 59 3.67 14.62 -28.59
N ALA A 60 3.17 13.79 -27.67
CA ALA A 60 2.81 14.16 -26.30
C ALA A 60 2.99 12.98 -25.35
N VAL A 61 3.15 13.27 -24.05
CA VAL A 61 3.05 12.26 -22.98
C VAL A 61 1.63 12.31 -22.44
N VAL A 62 0.96 11.16 -22.39
CA VAL A 62 -0.45 11.05 -22.00
C VAL A 62 -0.62 9.85 -21.07
N HIS A 63 -0.94 10.09 -19.79
CA HIS A 63 -1.04 9.06 -18.74
C HIS A 63 0.18 8.12 -18.71
N GLY A 64 1.39 8.67 -18.69
CA GLY A 64 2.65 7.92 -18.72
C GLY A 64 3.00 7.26 -20.06
N ARG A 65 2.12 7.34 -21.06
CA ARG A 65 2.35 6.75 -22.40
C ARG A 65 2.87 7.81 -23.36
N LEU A 66 3.83 7.43 -24.19
CA LEU A 66 4.35 8.27 -25.27
C LEU A 66 3.44 8.13 -26.48
N VAL A 67 2.83 9.23 -26.91
CA VAL A 67 1.91 9.27 -28.04
C VAL A 67 2.58 9.98 -29.19
N TYR A 68 2.65 9.34 -30.35
CA TYR A 68 3.21 9.86 -31.58
C TYR A 68 2.14 9.82 -32.68
N ALA A 69 1.72 10.99 -33.17
CA ALA A 69 0.65 11.13 -34.14
C ALA A 69 1.12 11.74 -35.45
N GLY A 70 0.49 11.28 -36.53
CA GLY A 70 0.67 11.78 -37.89
C GLY A 70 2.12 11.72 -38.38
N GLY A 71 2.54 12.73 -39.13
CA GLY A 71 3.86 12.79 -39.76
C GLY A 71 3.82 12.68 -41.29
N GLU A 72 4.98 12.74 -41.92
CA GLU A 72 5.14 12.68 -43.37
C GLU A 72 6.30 11.74 -43.76
N SER A 73 6.22 11.21 -44.98
CA SER A 73 7.21 10.29 -45.54
C SER A 73 7.20 10.37 -47.08
N GLY A 74 8.19 9.78 -47.75
CA GLY A 74 8.18 9.61 -49.20
C GLY A 74 7.26 8.47 -49.68
N ALA A 75 6.75 7.62 -48.77
CA ALA A 75 5.87 6.50 -49.10
C ALA A 75 4.51 6.93 -49.69
N GLN A 76 3.99 8.11 -49.31
CA GLN A 76 2.73 8.64 -49.83
C GLN A 76 2.71 10.18 -49.88
N PRO A 77 1.93 10.79 -50.80
CA PRO A 77 1.75 12.24 -50.82
C PRO A 77 0.99 12.77 -49.61
N ALA A 78 -0.05 12.07 -49.16
CA ALA A 78 -0.85 12.47 -48.00
C ALA A 78 -0.06 12.32 -46.70
N ALA A 79 -0.25 13.23 -45.75
CA ALA A 79 0.30 13.08 -44.42
C ALA A 79 -0.31 11.87 -43.70
N HIS A 80 0.44 11.29 -42.78
CA HIS A 80 0.00 10.15 -41.99
C HIS A 80 -1.08 10.56 -41.01
N ALA A 81 -2.04 9.67 -40.77
CA ALA A 81 -3.09 9.83 -39.77
C ALA A 81 -2.89 8.91 -38.55
N ALA A 82 -1.90 8.02 -38.59
CA ALA A 82 -1.65 7.03 -37.55
C ALA A 82 -1.31 7.70 -36.21
N VAL A 83 -1.87 7.15 -35.12
CA VAL A 83 -1.54 7.50 -33.75
C VAL A 83 -0.98 6.27 -33.07
N GLU A 84 0.34 6.26 -32.85
CA GLU A 84 1.06 5.17 -32.21
C GLU A 84 1.41 5.53 -30.78
N VAL A 85 1.28 4.54 -29.90
CA VAL A 85 1.45 4.72 -28.46
C VAL A 85 2.43 3.72 -27.91
N PHE A 86 3.33 4.19 -27.08
CA PHE A 86 4.37 3.39 -26.45
C PHE A 86 4.34 3.56 -24.94
N ALA A 87 4.23 2.45 -24.22
CA ALA A 87 4.35 2.42 -22.76
C ALA A 87 5.82 2.11 -22.39
N PRO A 88 6.58 3.09 -21.86
CA PRO A 88 8.02 2.94 -21.65
C PRO A 88 8.39 1.89 -20.60
N ASP A 89 7.51 1.60 -19.65
CA ASP A 89 7.81 0.69 -18.53
C ASP A 89 7.62 -0.79 -18.90
N THR A 90 6.59 -1.08 -19.71
CA THR A 90 6.27 -2.44 -20.18
C THR A 90 6.83 -2.74 -21.56
N LEU A 91 7.35 -1.72 -22.25
CA LEU A 91 7.73 -1.75 -23.67
C LEU A 91 6.56 -2.13 -24.60
N ALA A 92 5.33 -1.99 -24.12
CA ALA A 92 4.14 -2.31 -24.89
C ALA A 92 3.84 -1.23 -25.93
N ARG A 93 3.36 -1.68 -27.10
CA ARG A 93 2.88 -0.81 -28.17
C ARG A 93 1.37 -0.92 -28.29
N ALA A 94 0.73 0.20 -28.58
CA ALA A 94 -0.67 0.26 -28.94
C ALA A 94 -0.87 1.23 -30.10
N GLN A 95 -2.03 1.13 -30.75
CA GLN A 95 -2.51 2.14 -31.69
C GLN A 95 -3.79 2.74 -31.13
N TRP A 96 -3.89 4.06 -31.21
CA TRP A 96 -5.12 4.79 -30.93
C TRP A 96 -5.88 5.04 -32.23
N PRO A 97 -7.16 5.44 -32.16
CA PRO A 97 -7.89 5.85 -33.34
C PRO A 97 -7.10 6.86 -34.17
N ALA A 98 -7.03 6.61 -35.48
CA ALA A 98 -6.35 7.50 -36.40
C ALA A 98 -7.02 8.88 -36.43
N LEU A 99 -6.25 9.91 -36.78
CA LEU A 99 -6.78 11.23 -37.10
C LEU A 99 -7.78 11.12 -38.27
N ILE A 100 -8.80 11.97 -38.26
CA ILE A 100 -9.77 12.05 -39.36
C ILE A 100 -9.03 12.50 -40.64
N ALA A 101 -8.13 13.46 -40.50
CA ALA A 101 -7.23 13.90 -41.55
C ALA A 101 -5.78 13.86 -41.06
N GLY A 102 -4.95 13.10 -41.80
CA GLY A 102 -3.52 13.03 -41.56
C GLY A 102 -2.84 14.39 -41.67
N ARG A 103 -1.82 14.60 -40.83
CA ARG A 103 -1.17 15.90 -40.68
C ARG A 103 0.21 15.81 -40.04
N HIS A 104 1.02 16.84 -40.26
CA HIS A 104 2.34 17.00 -39.63
C HIS A 104 2.67 18.49 -39.43
N GLY A 105 3.81 18.78 -38.77
CA GLY A 105 4.28 20.16 -38.59
C GLY A 105 3.46 20.97 -37.56
N THR A 106 2.81 20.29 -36.62
CA THR A 106 2.06 20.88 -35.50
C THR A 106 2.33 20.09 -34.20
N GLY A 107 1.53 20.30 -33.15
CA GLY A 107 1.63 19.61 -31.85
C GLY A 107 0.31 19.03 -31.35
N ILE A 108 0.40 18.21 -30.30
CA ILE A 108 -0.74 17.72 -29.52
C ILE A 108 -0.82 18.55 -28.23
N VAL A 109 -2.02 18.99 -27.86
CA VAL A 109 -2.30 19.65 -26.59
C VAL A 109 -3.35 18.85 -25.84
N LEU A 110 -3.13 18.59 -24.54
CA LEU A 110 -4.13 17.98 -23.68
C LEU A 110 -4.98 19.07 -23.03
N ALA A 111 -6.30 18.94 -23.14
CA ALA A 111 -7.26 19.78 -22.41
C ALA A 111 -8.53 18.97 -22.14
N ASP A 112 -9.12 19.13 -20.96
CA ASP A 112 -10.41 18.51 -20.59
C ASP A 112 -10.50 16.98 -20.85
N GLY A 113 -9.40 16.25 -20.67
CA GLY A 113 -9.33 14.79 -20.88
C GLY A 113 -9.34 14.37 -22.36
N GLN A 114 -9.12 15.32 -23.27
CA GLN A 114 -9.01 15.10 -24.71
C GLN A 114 -7.65 15.58 -25.22
N ALA A 115 -7.22 15.00 -26.34
CA ALA A 115 -6.05 15.45 -27.06
C ALA A 115 -6.49 16.24 -28.30
N PHE A 116 -6.02 17.46 -28.39
CA PHE A 116 -6.31 18.39 -29.47
C PHE A 116 -5.11 18.53 -30.40
N VAL A 117 -5.39 18.57 -31.70
CA VAL A 117 -4.41 18.88 -32.73
C VAL A 117 -4.97 19.96 -33.63
N ALA A 118 -4.26 21.08 -33.72
CA ALA A 118 -4.66 22.22 -34.53
C ALA A 118 -3.77 22.34 -35.77
N SER A 119 -4.37 22.61 -36.93
CA SER A 119 -3.65 22.89 -38.16
C SER A 119 -2.66 21.78 -38.58
N GLY A 120 -1.52 22.14 -39.15
CA GLY A 120 -0.54 21.25 -39.76
C GLY A 120 -0.71 21.14 -41.27
N SER A 121 0.19 20.44 -41.94
CA SER A 121 0.12 20.20 -43.38
C SER A 121 -0.50 18.83 -43.68
N GLY A 122 -1.48 18.79 -44.58
CA GLY A 122 -2.21 17.58 -44.94
C GLY A 122 -1.49 16.66 -45.93
N ASN A 123 -0.40 17.12 -46.54
CA ASN A 123 0.48 16.33 -47.41
C ASN A 123 1.92 16.47 -46.94
N ARG A 124 2.81 15.60 -47.45
CA ARG A 124 4.25 15.82 -47.33
C ARG A 124 4.65 17.17 -47.93
N GLY A 125 5.56 17.87 -47.24
CA GLY A 125 5.92 19.25 -47.51
C GLY A 125 5.00 20.26 -46.83
N GLY A 126 5.10 21.53 -47.25
CA GLY A 126 4.48 22.66 -46.58
C GLY A 126 3.01 22.93 -46.92
N GLY A 127 2.31 22.07 -47.67
CA GLY A 127 0.89 22.30 -47.94
C GLY A 127 0.14 21.08 -48.47
N PRO A 128 -1.21 21.09 -48.42
CA PRO A 128 -2.04 22.21 -47.98
C PRO A 128 -2.01 22.38 -46.45
N GLU A 129 -1.97 23.63 -46.00
CA GLU A 129 -2.18 23.96 -44.58
C GLU A 129 -3.64 23.66 -44.21
N LEU A 130 -3.81 22.90 -43.14
CA LEU A 130 -5.11 22.56 -42.59
C LEU A 130 -5.58 23.70 -41.67
N THR A 131 -6.86 24.03 -41.75
CA THR A 131 -7.52 24.99 -40.83
C THR A 131 -8.33 24.30 -39.75
N SER A 132 -8.43 22.97 -39.80
CA SER A 132 -9.19 22.14 -38.87
C SER A 132 -8.45 21.92 -37.55
N ILE A 133 -9.21 21.91 -36.46
CA ILE A 133 -8.80 21.34 -35.17
C ILE A 133 -9.49 19.98 -35.05
N GLU A 134 -8.74 18.97 -34.65
CA GLU A 134 -9.28 17.66 -34.28
C GLU A 134 -9.10 17.43 -32.79
N ALA A 135 -10.10 16.81 -32.18
CA ALA A 135 -10.03 16.26 -30.83
C ALA A 135 -10.16 14.75 -30.94
N PHE A 136 -9.24 14.01 -30.32
CA PHE A 136 -9.38 12.57 -30.16
C PHE A 136 -9.46 12.22 -28.68
N ALA A 137 -10.33 11.25 -28.38
CA ALA A 137 -10.48 10.73 -27.03
C ALA A 137 -9.15 10.11 -26.61
N VAL A 138 -8.62 10.60 -25.50
CA VAL A 138 -7.50 9.95 -24.82
C VAL A 138 -8.08 8.74 -24.09
N PRO A 139 -7.68 7.51 -24.41
CA PRO A 139 -7.99 6.37 -23.58
C PRO A 139 -7.37 6.59 -22.20
N GLY A 140 -8.23 6.82 -21.20
CA GLY A 140 -7.83 6.72 -19.80
C GLY A 140 -7.49 5.27 -19.41
N PRO A 141 -7.18 5.01 -18.13
CA PRO A 141 -7.11 3.65 -17.63
C PRO A 141 -8.41 2.91 -17.98
N GLU A 142 -8.27 1.70 -18.53
CA GLU A 142 -9.45 0.85 -18.73
C GLU A 142 -9.96 0.42 -17.36
N LEU A 143 -11.17 0.85 -17.03
CA LEU A 143 -11.81 0.46 -15.79
C LEU A 143 -12.15 -1.04 -15.84
N PRO A 144 -11.91 -1.79 -14.76
CA PRO A 144 -12.11 -3.23 -14.75
C PRO A 144 -13.59 -3.59 -14.91
N LEU A 145 -13.85 -4.57 -15.76
CA LEU A 145 -15.19 -5.12 -16.02
C LEU A 145 -15.42 -6.46 -15.31
N ALA A 146 -14.36 -7.09 -14.80
CA ALA A 146 -14.44 -8.37 -14.12
C ALA A 146 -13.46 -8.44 -12.94
N GLY A 147 -13.79 -9.29 -11.96
CA GLY A 147 -12.98 -9.60 -10.80
C GLY A 147 -13.28 -10.99 -10.25
N MET A 148 -12.75 -11.30 -9.07
CA MET A 148 -13.02 -12.54 -8.35
C MET A 148 -13.21 -12.25 -6.88
N ALA A 149 -14.16 -12.93 -6.21
CA ALA A 149 -14.44 -12.71 -4.81
C ALA A 149 -13.16 -12.87 -3.96
N HIS A 150 -12.94 -11.95 -3.02
CA HIS A 150 -11.75 -11.79 -2.18
C HIS A 150 -10.46 -11.35 -2.90
N HIS A 151 -10.48 -11.08 -4.20
CA HIS A 151 -9.31 -10.53 -4.91
C HIS A 151 -9.47 -9.01 -5.06
N PRO A 152 -8.53 -8.19 -4.56
CA PRO A 152 -8.57 -6.75 -4.75
C PRO A 152 -8.62 -6.39 -6.24
N VAL A 153 -9.55 -5.50 -6.59
CA VAL A 153 -9.75 -4.93 -7.92
C VAL A 153 -9.35 -3.45 -7.85
N MET A 154 -8.36 -3.06 -8.65
CA MET A 154 -7.87 -1.69 -8.73
C MET A 154 -8.67 -0.90 -9.77
N PHE A 155 -9.13 0.29 -9.40
CA PHE A 155 -9.77 1.24 -10.30
C PHE A 155 -8.94 2.51 -10.35
N ASP A 156 -8.51 2.89 -11.55
CA ASP A 156 -7.80 4.13 -11.81
C ASP A 156 -8.69 5.10 -12.59
N PHE A 157 -8.88 6.29 -12.03
CA PHE A 157 -9.65 7.37 -12.61
C PHE A 157 -8.68 8.47 -13.01
N ALA A 158 -8.59 8.71 -14.32
CA ALA A 158 -7.83 9.82 -14.85
C ALA A 158 -8.67 11.09 -14.88
N VAL A 159 -8.08 12.19 -14.43
CA VAL A 159 -8.63 13.54 -14.55
C VAL A 159 -7.68 14.46 -15.30
N ALA A 160 -8.23 15.52 -15.90
CA ALA A 160 -7.45 16.47 -16.69
C ALA A 160 -6.61 17.41 -15.82
N GLN A 161 -7.08 17.67 -14.60
CA GLN A 161 -6.35 18.47 -13.62
C GLN A 161 -5.20 17.66 -13.04
N GLU A 162 -4.00 18.25 -13.01
CA GLU A 162 -2.88 17.70 -12.28
C GLU A 162 -2.94 18.09 -10.80
N PHE A 163 -2.57 17.14 -9.95
CA PHE A 163 -2.39 17.29 -8.51
C PHE A 163 -0.94 16.96 -8.17
N ALA A 164 -0.50 17.40 -7.00
CA ALA A 164 0.86 17.17 -6.53
C ALA A 164 0.90 16.93 -5.02
N GLU A 165 1.85 16.11 -4.59
CA GLU A 165 2.14 15.86 -3.18
C GLU A 165 2.48 17.14 -2.43
N ALA A 166 3.18 18.06 -3.10
CA ALA A 166 3.60 19.33 -2.53
C ALA A 166 2.40 20.22 -2.14
N ASP A 167 1.22 20.01 -2.72
CA ASP A 167 0.00 20.73 -2.40
C ASP A 167 -0.84 19.96 -1.37
N ARG A 168 -0.93 20.52 -0.15
CA ARG A 168 -1.75 19.97 0.94
C ARG A 168 -3.22 19.77 0.55
N THR A 169 -3.76 20.62 -0.32
CA THR A 169 -5.18 20.55 -0.70
C THR A 169 -5.47 19.31 -1.53
N THR A 170 -4.47 18.70 -2.17
CA THR A 170 -4.58 17.38 -2.81
C THR A 170 -5.10 16.32 -1.83
N PHE A 171 -4.66 16.36 -0.57
CA PHE A 171 -5.03 15.35 0.42
C PHE A 171 -6.14 15.80 1.36
N THR A 172 -6.25 17.11 1.64
CA THR A 172 -7.27 17.62 2.57
C THR A 172 -8.59 17.93 1.87
N ASP A 173 -8.52 18.53 0.69
CA ASP A 173 -9.67 19.19 0.08
C ASP A 173 -10.20 18.45 -1.16
N HIS A 174 -9.72 17.24 -1.41
CA HIS A 174 -10.18 16.38 -2.49
C HIS A 174 -10.49 14.97 -1.98
N ARG A 175 -11.56 14.37 -2.50
CA ARG A 175 -11.97 13.02 -2.11
C ARG A 175 -12.58 12.27 -3.28
N LEU A 176 -11.98 11.13 -3.62
CA LEU A 176 -12.59 10.11 -4.46
C LEU A 176 -13.40 9.16 -3.56
N MET A 177 -14.69 9.00 -3.84
CA MET A 177 -15.55 7.98 -3.23
C MET A 177 -16.19 7.14 -4.31
N ALA A 178 -16.26 5.83 -4.12
CA ALA A 178 -17.08 4.94 -4.94
C ALA A 178 -18.02 4.10 -4.08
N THR A 179 -19.21 3.84 -4.60
CA THR A 179 -20.18 2.94 -3.97
C THR A 179 -20.40 1.74 -4.88
N PHE A 180 -20.21 0.54 -4.34
CA PHE A 180 -20.42 -0.74 -4.99
C PHE A 180 -21.70 -1.38 -4.43
N THR A 181 -22.67 -1.63 -5.29
CA THR A 181 -23.99 -2.17 -4.93
C THR A 181 -24.19 -3.54 -5.58
N PRO A 182 -24.40 -4.61 -4.81
CA PRO A 182 -24.63 -5.94 -5.37
C PRO A 182 -25.99 -5.99 -6.06
N VAL A 183 -26.04 -6.44 -7.32
CA VAL A 183 -27.28 -6.54 -8.10
C VAL A 183 -28.22 -7.61 -7.54
N SER A 184 -27.69 -8.61 -6.83
CA SER A 184 -28.44 -9.63 -6.11
C SER A 184 -29.25 -9.09 -4.92
N GLY A 185 -29.02 -7.84 -4.50
CA GLY A 185 -29.47 -7.30 -3.24
C GLY A 185 -28.42 -7.49 -2.13
N GLY A 186 -28.41 -6.57 -1.16
CA GLY A 186 -27.39 -6.48 -0.10
C GLY A 186 -27.06 -5.01 0.21
N GLU A 187 -26.27 -4.79 1.26
CA GLU A 187 -25.81 -3.45 1.61
C GLU A 187 -24.74 -2.97 0.62
N PRO A 188 -24.82 -1.72 0.12
CA PRO A 188 -23.75 -1.12 -0.65
C PRO A 188 -22.47 -0.96 0.16
N ILE A 189 -21.32 -1.08 -0.51
CA ILE A 189 -20.00 -0.86 0.09
C ILE A 189 -19.44 0.46 -0.46
N ALA A 190 -19.21 1.43 0.42
CA ALA A 190 -18.59 2.69 0.07
C ALA A 190 -17.07 2.61 0.29
N VAL A 191 -16.28 2.89 -0.74
CA VAL A 191 -14.82 2.82 -0.72
C VAL A 191 -14.23 4.19 -1.03
N ARG A 192 -13.36 4.67 -0.13
CA ARG A 192 -12.54 5.87 -0.36
C ARG A 192 -11.37 5.53 -1.28
N GLY A 193 -11.14 6.36 -2.28
CA GLY A 193 -9.93 6.36 -3.09
C GLY A 193 -8.90 7.37 -2.60
N PHE A 194 -7.74 7.38 -3.24
CA PHE A 194 -6.58 8.19 -2.88
C PHE A 194 -5.88 8.73 -4.14
N PHE A 195 -5.10 9.79 -3.97
CA PHE A 195 -4.25 10.32 -5.04
C PHE A 195 -3.06 9.40 -5.32
N ALA A 196 -2.87 9.05 -6.59
CA ALA A 196 -1.90 8.05 -7.04
C ALA A 196 -0.90 8.57 -8.09
N GLY A 197 -0.80 9.90 -8.25
CA GLY A 197 0.20 10.52 -9.13
C GLY A 197 -0.04 10.16 -10.59
N ASP A 198 0.95 9.49 -11.18
CA ASP A 198 0.92 8.98 -12.55
C ASP A 198 0.31 7.58 -12.69
N GLY A 199 -0.07 6.93 -11.57
CA GLY A 199 -0.59 5.57 -11.51
C GLY A 199 0.49 4.49 -11.30
N ASP A 200 1.77 4.82 -11.39
CA ASP A 200 2.89 3.91 -11.15
C ASP A 200 3.99 4.51 -10.24
N ALA A 201 3.58 5.39 -9.32
CA ALA A 201 4.47 6.11 -8.40
C ALA A 201 5.45 5.21 -7.62
N ALA A 202 5.13 3.93 -7.42
CA ALA A 202 6.05 3.00 -6.78
C ALA A 202 7.33 2.73 -7.60
N ASP A 203 7.26 2.74 -8.93
CA ASP A 203 8.42 2.60 -9.82
C ASP A 203 8.95 3.94 -10.34
N SER A 204 8.06 4.89 -10.62
CA SER A 204 8.44 6.17 -11.22
C SER A 204 8.95 7.20 -10.20
N GLY A 205 8.60 7.04 -8.91
CA GLY A 205 8.83 8.06 -7.89
C GLY A 205 8.02 9.34 -8.13
N ALA A 206 6.89 9.24 -8.86
CA ALA A 206 6.09 10.40 -9.20
C ALA A 206 5.48 11.06 -7.96
N GLU A 207 5.69 12.37 -7.84
CA GLU A 207 5.11 13.25 -6.80
C GLU A 207 3.91 14.06 -7.33
N SER A 208 3.52 13.85 -8.59
CA SER A 208 2.42 14.56 -9.23
C SER A 208 1.78 13.75 -10.34
N GLY A 209 0.58 14.16 -10.75
CA GLY A 209 -0.15 13.57 -11.86
C GLY A 209 -1.66 13.72 -11.74
N GLY A 210 -2.40 12.98 -12.56
CA GLY A 210 -3.85 13.08 -12.68
C GLY A 210 -4.59 11.79 -12.36
N ILE A 211 -3.94 10.81 -11.71
CA ILE A 211 -4.57 9.53 -11.37
C ILE A 211 -5.06 9.52 -9.93
N TRP A 212 -6.33 9.19 -9.78
CA TRP A 212 -6.96 8.85 -8.51
C TRP A 212 -7.31 7.37 -8.51
N ARG A 213 -6.91 6.65 -7.46
CA ARG A 213 -7.02 5.19 -7.37
C ARG A 213 -7.93 4.79 -6.23
N LEU A 214 -8.63 3.68 -6.38
CA LEU A 214 -9.20 2.94 -5.26
C LEU A 214 -9.01 1.44 -5.42
N HIS A 215 -9.14 0.71 -4.31
CA HIS A 215 -9.10 -0.75 -4.28
C HIS A 215 -10.40 -1.30 -3.70
N PHE A 216 -11.13 -2.07 -4.51
CA PHE A 216 -12.33 -2.77 -4.08
C PHE A 216 -12.06 -4.27 -4.00
N THR A 217 -12.22 -4.87 -2.83
CA THR A 217 -12.13 -6.32 -2.63
C THR A 217 -13.54 -6.87 -2.47
N PRO A 218 -14.17 -7.39 -3.55
CA PRO A 218 -15.54 -7.87 -3.48
C PRO A 218 -15.66 -9.04 -2.49
N PRO A 219 -16.56 -8.99 -1.50
CA PRO A 219 -16.74 -10.09 -0.56
C PRO A 219 -17.41 -11.30 -1.22
N ASP A 220 -18.29 -11.06 -2.19
CA ASP A 220 -19.14 -12.08 -2.79
C ASP A 220 -19.08 -12.03 -4.32
N ALA A 221 -19.25 -13.20 -4.93
CA ALA A 221 -19.43 -13.33 -6.38
C ALA A 221 -20.79 -12.77 -6.82
N GLY A 222 -20.87 -12.39 -8.10
CA GLY A 222 -22.07 -11.83 -8.71
C GLY A 222 -21.79 -10.52 -9.44
N GLU A 223 -22.86 -9.92 -9.94
CA GLU A 223 -22.80 -8.63 -10.62
C GLU A 223 -22.88 -7.49 -9.60
N TRP A 224 -21.95 -6.54 -9.70
CA TRP A 224 -21.91 -5.34 -8.88
C TRP A 224 -22.07 -4.11 -9.76
N ARG A 225 -23.03 -3.25 -9.44
CA ARG A 225 -23.12 -1.89 -10.03
C ARG A 225 -22.27 -0.96 -9.19
N TRP A 226 -21.57 -0.03 -9.81
CA TRP A 226 -20.79 0.94 -9.07
C TRP A 226 -20.90 2.35 -9.66
N SER A 227 -20.72 3.34 -8.79
CA SER A 227 -20.58 4.75 -9.15
C SER A 227 -19.48 5.39 -8.34
N ALA A 228 -18.64 6.21 -8.97
CA ALA A 228 -17.55 6.93 -8.34
C ALA A 228 -17.68 8.43 -8.55
N ARG A 229 -17.23 9.20 -7.56
CA ARG A 229 -17.25 10.67 -7.54
C ARG A 229 -15.94 11.20 -6.98
N LEU A 230 -15.27 12.04 -7.75
CA LEU A 230 -14.17 12.88 -7.28
C LEU A 230 -14.71 14.28 -7.00
N ALA A 231 -14.62 14.72 -5.74
CA ALA A 231 -15.15 15.98 -5.28
C ALA A 231 -14.07 16.82 -4.58
N HIS A 232 -14.31 18.13 -4.53
CA HIS A 232 -13.51 19.10 -3.80
C HIS A 232 -14.32 19.85 -2.75
N GLY A 233 -13.66 20.28 -1.68
CA GLY A 233 -14.24 21.04 -0.58
C GLY A 233 -13.32 21.03 0.63
N GLU A 234 -13.35 22.07 1.46
CA GLU A 234 -12.49 22.17 2.64
C GLU A 234 -12.62 20.92 3.53
N ASP A 235 -11.50 20.26 3.81
CA ASP A 235 -11.40 19.05 4.64
C ASP A 235 -12.32 17.88 4.22
N ILE A 236 -12.81 17.86 2.99
CA ILE A 236 -13.74 16.84 2.48
C ILE A 236 -13.19 15.42 2.62
N ALA A 237 -11.85 15.23 2.61
CA ALA A 237 -11.23 13.92 2.74
C ALA A 237 -11.47 13.23 4.11
N ILE A 238 -11.94 13.99 5.11
CA ILE A 238 -12.35 13.49 6.44
C ILE A 238 -13.83 13.80 6.74
N ASP A 239 -14.62 14.13 5.73
CA ASP A 239 -16.08 14.17 5.87
C ASP A 239 -16.65 12.75 5.72
N LEU A 240 -17.62 12.38 6.54
CA LEU A 240 -18.31 11.09 6.44
C LEU A 240 -19.53 11.14 5.51
N ASP A 241 -20.02 12.33 5.16
CA ASP A 241 -21.06 12.48 4.15
C ASP A 241 -20.47 12.19 2.75
N PRO A 242 -20.86 11.11 2.05
CA PRO A 242 -20.34 10.80 0.72
C PRO A 242 -20.71 11.86 -0.33
N ASP A 243 -21.75 12.66 -0.09
CA ASP A 243 -22.24 13.69 -1.00
C ASP A 243 -21.67 15.09 -0.73
N ALA A 244 -20.85 15.27 0.31
CA ALA A 244 -20.22 16.55 0.62
C ALA A 244 -19.39 17.13 -0.54
N GLY A 245 -19.23 18.45 -0.54
CA GLY A 245 -18.44 19.23 -1.50
C GLY A 245 -18.99 19.32 -2.93
N GLU A 246 -18.18 19.87 -3.83
CA GLU A 246 -18.51 20.11 -5.24
C GLU A 246 -17.80 19.08 -6.14
N THR A 247 -18.47 18.61 -7.19
CA THR A 247 -17.88 17.57 -8.05
C THR A 247 -16.92 18.20 -9.05
N LEU A 248 -15.71 17.66 -9.20
CA LEU A 248 -14.78 18.15 -10.21
C LEU A 248 -15.31 17.87 -11.64
N PRO A 249 -14.94 18.70 -12.65
CA PRO A 249 -15.25 18.42 -14.05
C PRO A 249 -14.76 17.04 -14.48
N GLY A 250 -15.65 16.23 -15.07
CA GLY A 250 -15.34 14.84 -15.41
C GLY A 250 -15.21 13.88 -14.21
N GLY A 251 -15.43 14.37 -12.99
CA GLY A 251 -15.28 13.63 -11.73
C GLY A 251 -16.41 12.67 -11.39
N ARG A 252 -17.13 12.12 -12.38
CA ARG A 252 -18.19 11.11 -12.17
C ARG A 252 -18.02 9.94 -13.11
N TRP A 253 -18.02 8.74 -12.55
CA TRP A 253 -17.94 7.49 -13.30
C TRP A 253 -18.97 6.50 -12.77
N SER A 254 -19.34 5.54 -13.61
CA SER A 254 -20.18 4.43 -13.19
C SER A 254 -19.96 3.25 -14.12
N GLY A 255 -20.27 2.05 -13.63
CA GLY A 255 -20.12 0.83 -14.41
C GLY A 255 -20.69 -0.38 -13.72
N ASN A 256 -20.37 -1.54 -14.29
CA ASN A 256 -20.64 -2.84 -13.70
C ASN A 256 -19.33 -3.60 -13.54
N LEU A 257 -19.28 -4.49 -12.55
CA LEU A 257 -18.18 -5.40 -12.29
C LEU A 257 -18.75 -6.81 -12.13
N ALA A 258 -18.39 -7.70 -13.05
CA ALA A 258 -18.73 -9.12 -12.96
C ALA A 258 -17.73 -9.84 -12.05
N VAL A 259 -18.16 -10.28 -10.87
CA VAL A 259 -17.29 -10.94 -9.89
C VAL A 259 -17.50 -12.46 -9.98
N ALA A 260 -16.45 -13.19 -10.34
CA ALA A 260 -16.46 -14.63 -10.36
C ALA A 260 -16.37 -15.24 -8.95
N GLU A 261 -16.86 -16.48 -8.81
CA GLU A 261 -16.61 -17.32 -7.65
C GLU A 261 -15.11 -17.47 -7.37
N ASN A 262 -14.74 -17.47 -6.09
CA ASN A 262 -13.35 -17.63 -5.71
C ASN A 262 -12.85 -19.06 -5.97
N SER A 263 -12.10 -19.21 -7.06
CA SER A 263 -11.46 -20.47 -7.46
C SER A 263 -9.99 -20.57 -7.04
N ASP A 264 -9.43 -19.54 -6.40
CA ASP A 264 -8.04 -19.50 -5.99
C ASP A 264 -7.74 -20.51 -4.88
N GLY A 265 -6.83 -21.45 -5.18
CA GLY A 265 -6.34 -22.46 -4.25
C GLY A 265 -5.01 -22.14 -3.61
N SER A 266 -4.50 -20.93 -3.80
CA SER A 266 -3.30 -20.45 -3.13
C SER A 266 -3.48 -20.47 -1.61
N GLY A 267 -2.36 -20.56 -0.89
CA GLY A 267 -2.32 -20.40 0.56
C GLY A 267 -2.36 -18.95 1.04
N GLY A 268 -2.48 -17.99 0.11
CA GLY A 268 -2.51 -16.56 0.42
C GLY A 268 -3.89 -16.08 0.86
N TRP A 269 -3.95 -14.82 1.29
CA TRP A 269 -5.17 -14.21 1.83
C TRP A 269 -6.27 -13.96 0.80
N THR A 270 -5.96 -14.00 -0.50
CA THR A 270 -6.96 -14.02 -1.58
C THR A 270 -7.53 -15.42 -1.83
N GLY A 271 -6.83 -16.48 -1.39
CA GLY A 271 -7.24 -17.86 -1.60
C GLY A 271 -8.49 -18.22 -0.81
N ARG A 272 -9.30 -19.13 -1.37
CA ARG A 272 -10.60 -19.54 -0.79
C ARG A 272 -10.55 -20.01 0.66
N ALA A 273 -9.39 -20.51 1.11
CA ALA A 273 -9.22 -21.03 2.47
C ALA A 273 -9.09 -19.93 3.53
N LEU A 274 -8.59 -18.75 3.15
CA LEU A 274 -8.45 -17.59 4.03
C LEU A 274 -9.55 -16.58 3.71
N GLY A 275 -9.36 -15.67 2.76
CA GLY A 275 -10.28 -14.55 2.56
C GLY A 275 -10.26 -13.57 3.74
N PRO A 276 -11.29 -12.71 3.90
CA PRO A 276 -11.27 -11.65 4.89
C PRO A 276 -11.16 -12.17 6.33
N LEU A 277 -10.25 -11.58 7.09
CA LEU A 277 -10.08 -11.78 8.52
C LEU A 277 -11.09 -10.91 9.28
N HIS A 278 -11.81 -11.51 10.22
CA HIS A 278 -12.73 -10.80 11.11
C HIS A 278 -12.58 -11.28 12.56
N ALA A 279 -12.84 -10.40 13.51
CA ALA A 279 -12.98 -10.76 14.91
C ALA A 279 -14.47 -10.94 15.24
N ARG A 280 -14.90 -12.18 15.47
CA ARG A 280 -16.31 -12.50 15.76
C ARG A 280 -16.43 -13.53 16.86
N ASP A 281 -17.29 -13.23 17.84
CA ASP A 281 -17.56 -14.05 19.02
C ASP A 281 -16.29 -14.36 19.85
N GLY A 282 -15.41 -13.37 20.00
CA GLY A 282 -14.13 -13.50 20.71
C GLY A 282 -13.13 -14.42 20.00
N ALA A 283 -13.21 -14.55 18.67
CA ALA A 283 -12.26 -15.29 17.87
C ALA A 283 -11.96 -14.60 16.53
N MET A 284 -10.69 -14.54 16.16
CA MET A 284 -10.26 -14.32 14.77
C MET A 284 -10.76 -15.45 13.86
N ARG A 285 -11.42 -15.08 12.76
CA ARG A 285 -12.03 -16.00 11.80
C ARG A 285 -11.72 -15.60 10.37
N VAL A 286 -11.59 -16.63 9.55
CA VAL A 286 -11.45 -16.54 8.09
C VAL A 286 -12.68 -17.18 7.43
N ASN A 287 -12.68 -17.28 6.10
CA ASN A 287 -13.77 -17.86 5.31
C ASN A 287 -14.30 -19.18 5.87
N GLY A 288 -15.61 -19.35 5.77
CA GLY A 288 -16.34 -20.47 6.36
C GLY A 288 -16.39 -20.45 7.89
N GLY A 289 -16.04 -19.32 8.51
CA GLY A 289 -16.05 -19.14 9.97
C GLY A 289 -14.94 -19.89 10.70
N ARG A 290 -13.93 -20.40 9.99
CA ARG A 290 -12.82 -21.16 10.58
C ARG A 290 -11.98 -20.25 11.46
N ARG A 291 -11.62 -20.72 12.66
CA ARG A 291 -10.71 -19.98 13.55
C ARG A 291 -9.33 -19.86 12.92
N TRP A 292 -8.74 -18.68 13.05
CA TRP A 292 -7.37 -18.40 12.66
C TRP A 292 -6.53 -18.11 13.91
N TYR A 293 -5.34 -18.69 13.95
CA TYR A 293 -4.39 -18.52 15.04
C TYR A 293 -3.11 -17.88 14.50
N LYS A 294 -2.61 -16.90 15.23
CA LYS A 294 -1.38 -16.20 14.89
C LYS A 294 -0.14 -16.98 15.33
N SER A 295 0.88 -16.99 14.48
CA SER A 295 2.28 -17.18 14.85
C SER A 295 3.10 -16.21 13.99
N GLY A 296 3.35 -15.03 14.54
CA GLY A 296 3.88 -13.88 13.81
C GLY A 296 5.26 -13.43 14.28
N SER A 297 5.79 -12.42 13.61
CA SER A 297 6.92 -11.61 14.09
C SER A 297 6.36 -10.29 14.63
N ASN A 298 6.76 -9.91 15.85
CA ASN A 298 6.58 -8.54 16.32
C ASN A 298 7.72 -7.68 15.73
N SER A 299 8.95 -8.15 15.93
CA SER A 299 10.15 -7.43 15.51
C SER A 299 10.61 -7.73 14.07
N PRO A 300 11.32 -6.80 13.41
CA PRO A 300 11.50 -5.43 13.87
C PRO A 300 10.20 -4.62 13.74
N GLU A 301 9.83 -3.87 14.78
CA GLU A 301 8.61 -3.04 14.75
C GLU A 301 8.66 -1.97 13.64
N ASN A 302 9.85 -1.46 13.37
CA ASN A 302 10.15 -0.47 12.35
C ASN A 302 10.48 -1.13 11.00
N LEU A 303 9.87 -2.28 10.69
CA LEU A 303 10.02 -3.01 9.41
C LEU A 303 9.97 -2.10 8.16
N LEU A 304 9.17 -1.04 8.23
CA LEU A 304 8.99 -0.07 7.15
C LEU A 304 10.11 0.99 7.04
N ALA A 305 11.04 1.04 7.99
CA ALA A 305 12.26 1.85 7.96
C ALA A 305 13.29 1.23 7.00
N TYR A 306 12.93 1.06 5.73
CA TYR A 306 13.70 0.31 4.74
C TYR A 306 14.33 1.24 3.70
N THR A 307 15.65 1.10 3.49
CA THR A 307 16.45 1.88 2.52
C THR A 307 15.92 1.88 1.09
N GLY A 308 15.14 0.86 0.72
CA GLY A 308 14.58 0.76 -0.61
C GLY A 308 13.33 1.60 -0.82
N PHE A 309 12.68 2.15 0.21
CA PHE A 309 11.53 3.03 0.03
C PHE A 309 11.95 4.47 -0.31
N ASP A 310 11.12 5.16 -1.10
CA ASP A 310 11.28 6.59 -1.37
C ASP A 310 10.99 7.43 -0.12
N GLY A 311 11.54 8.64 -0.07
CA GLY A 311 11.29 9.61 0.99
C GLY A 311 11.46 9.09 2.43
N THR A 312 12.36 8.11 2.64
CA THR A 312 12.54 7.43 3.94
C THR A 312 13.96 7.65 4.45
N TRP A 313 14.09 8.16 5.67
CA TRP A 313 15.35 8.35 6.39
C TRP A 313 15.10 8.26 7.90
N ARG A 314 16.15 8.26 8.72
CA ARG A 314 15.99 8.35 10.18
C ARG A 314 16.12 9.81 10.62
N VAL A 315 15.16 10.32 11.40
CA VAL A 315 15.15 11.72 11.88
C VAL A 315 16.20 11.95 12.98
N GLY A 316 16.56 10.91 13.72
CA GLY A 316 17.63 10.90 14.71
C GLY A 316 17.79 9.54 15.37
N GLY A 317 18.95 9.26 15.98
CA GLY A 317 19.16 8.01 16.73
C GLY A 317 18.63 8.10 18.17
N ASN A 318 18.29 6.94 18.74
CA ASN A 318 17.98 6.77 20.16
C ASN A 318 18.90 5.70 20.78
N ALA A 319 19.37 5.98 21.99
CA ALA A 319 20.15 5.06 22.82
C ALA A 319 19.87 5.37 24.30
N ARG A 320 18.59 5.39 24.66
CA ARG A 320 18.14 5.61 26.04
C ARG A 320 18.04 4.28 26.77
N ASP A 321 18.33 4.30 28.07
CA ASP A 321 18.15 3.14 28.94
C ASP A 321 16.65 2.81 29.05
N GLY A 322 16.25 1.61 28.62
CA GLY A 322 14.83 1.22 28.49
C GLY A 322 14.32 1.09 27.05
N GLU A 323 15.03 1.62 26.06
CA GLU A 323 14.67 1.57 24.63
C GLU A 323 15.66 0.67 23.87
N ALA A 324 15.24 0.03 22.77
CA ALA A 324 16.17 -0.64 21.88
C ALA A 324 17.07 0.40 21.17
N ASP A 325 18.37 0.09 21.01
CA ASP A 325 19.25 0.95 20.21
C ASP A 325 18.83 0.85 18.74
N SER A 326 18.35 1.96 18.18
CA SER A 326 17.91 2.05 16.79
C SER A 326 19.07 2.08 15.79
N GLY A 327 20.30 2.32 16.26
CA GLY A 327 21.45 2.55 15.41
C GLY A 327 21.27 3.76 14.49
N SER A 328 22.13 3.88 13.47
CA SER A 328 22.11 5.01 12.53
C SER A 328 21.62 4.69 11.13
N GLU A 329 21.35 3.41 10.82
CA GLU A 329 21.00 2.97 9.48
C GLU A 329 19.57 2.43 9.41
N LEU A 330 18.93 2.67 8.26
CA LEU A 330 17.70 2.00 7.85
C LEU A 330 17.97 0.55 7.47
N HIS A 331 16.92 -0.27 7.47
CA HIS A 331 16.98 -1.66 7.10
C HIS A 331 17.39 -1.88 5.64
N ARG A 332 18.15 -2.95 5.41
CA ARG A 332 18.52 -3.44 4.06
C ARG A 332 18.07 -4.88 3.84
N PHE A 333 17.92 -5.67 4.91
CA PHE A 333 17.64 -7.10 4.89
C PHE A 333 18.57 -7.84 3.92
N ALA A 334 19.85 -7.46 3.91
CA ALA A 334 20.85 -7.99 2.98
C ALA A 334 20.97 -9.54 3.02
N PRO A 335 20.90 -10.21 4.20
CA PRO A 335 20.87 -11.67 4.28
C PRO A 335 19.72 -12.33 3.51
N HIS A 336 18.63 -11.60 3.32
CA HIS A 336 17.40 -12.08 2.69
C HIS A 336 17.29 -11.80 1.19
N VAL A 337 18.26 -11.12 0.57
CA VAL A 337 18.25 -10.90 -0.89
C VAL A 337 18.22 -12.22 -1.67
N ASN A 338 18.85 -13.28 -1.13
CA ASN A 338 18.84 -14.62 -1.73
C ASN A 338 17.51 -15.37 -1.54
N ASP A 339 16.61 -14.86 -0.69
CA ASP A 339 15.27 -15.41 -0.51
C ASP A 339 14.25 -14.84 -1.50
N TRP A 340 14.59 -13.73 -2.17
CA TRP A 340 13.81 -13.19 -3.29
C TRP A 340 13.85 -14.14 -4.50
N ARG A 341 12.72 -14.30 -5.18
CA ARG A 341 12.58 -15.22 -6.32
C ARG A 341 12.10 -14.46 -7.56
N ALA A 342 12.41 -15.01 -8.73
CA ALA A 342 11.92 -14.47 -9.99
C ALA A 342 10.37 -14.40 -9.98
N GLY A 343 9.83 -13.22 -10.27
CA GLY A 343 8.39 -12.95 -10.24
C GLY A 343 7.89 -12.37 -8.91
N ASP A 344 8.71 -12.34 -7.85
CA ASP A 344 8.38 -11.57 -6.65
C ASP A 344 8.47 -10.06 -6.93
N PRO A 345 7.69 -9.23 -6.23
CA PRO A 345 7.69 -7.80 -6.46
C PRO A 345 9.05 -7.18 -6.16
N GLN A 346 9.31 -6.09 -6.87
CA GLN A 346 10.40 -5.15 -6.66
C GLN A 346 9.93 -3.80 -7.22
N TRP A 347 10.74 -2.77 -7.04
CA TRP A 347 10.55 -1.51 -7.73
C TRP A 347 11.88 -0.92 -8.20
N GLY A 348 11.84 -0.14 -9.27
CA GLY A 348 13.03 0.35 -9.96
C GLY A 348 14.03 -0.76 -10.27
N ALA A 349 15.32 -0.46 -10.11
CA ALA A 349 16.43 -1.38 -10.39
C ALA A 349 16.66 -2.45 -9.29
N GLY A 350 15.59 -3.14 -8.86
CA GLY A 350 15.67 -4.22 -7.85
C GLY A 350 15.60 -3.73 -6.40
N ARG A 351 15.09 -2.51 -6.16
CA ARG A 351 14.75 -2.05 -4.81
C ARG A 351 13.63 -2.94 -4.27
N GLY A 352 13.61 -3.16 -2.96
CA GLY A 352 12.65 -4.05 -2.30
C GLY A 352 13.09 -5.50 -2.14
N ARG A 353 14.08 -6.00 -2.89
CA ARG A 353 14.46 -7.42 -2.88
C ARG A 353 14.81 -7.96 -1.50
N GLY A 354 15.52 -7.20 -0.68
CA GLY A 354 15.87 -7.61 0.68
C GLY A 354 14.62 -7.83 1.54
N LEU A 355 13.74 -6.82 1.61
CA LEU A 355 12.50 -6.88 2.39
C LEU A 355 11.54 -7.96 1.86
N VAL A 356 11.31 -8.01 0.54
CA VAL A 356 10.46 -9.04 -0.09
C VAL A 356 11.01 -10.45 0.14
N GLY A 357 12.33 -10.62 0.10
CA GLY A 357 13.00 -11.86 0.48
C GLY A 357 12.82 -12.20 1.96
N ALA A 358 12.87 -11.22 2.86
CA ALA A 358 12.64 -11.44 4.29
C ALA A 358 11.22 -11.97 4.54
N ILE A 359 10.23 -11.41 3.85
CA ILE A 359 8.83 -11.92 3.88
C ILE A 359 8.73 -13.34 3.33
N ASN A 360 9.44 -13.67 2.25
CA ASN A 360 9.50 -15.05 1.75
C ASN A 360 10.10 -16.02 2.77
N TYR A 361 11.17 -15.61 3.45
CA TYR A 361 11.80 -16.42 4.49
C TYR A 361 10.84 -16.67 5.65
N LEU A 362 10.22 -15.62 6.19
CA LEU A 362 9.23 -15.71 7.28
C LEU A 362 8.10 -16.69 6.90
N ALA A 363 7.51 -16.52 5.72
CA ALA A 363 6.46 -17.42 5.23
C ALA A 363 6.94 -18.87 5.14
N ALA A 364 8.18 -19.10 4.66
CA ALA A 364 8.77 -20.43 4.53
C ALA A 364 9.00 -21.14 5.87
N VAL A 365 9.28 -20.39 6.94
CA VAL A 365 9.42 -20.94 8.31
C VAL A 365 8.08 -21.04 9.05
N GLY A 366 6.99 -20.57 8.43
CA GLY A 366 5.63 -20.77 8.89
C GLY A 366 5.03 -19.60 9.66
N VAL A 367 5.70 -18.44 9.65
CA VAL A 367 5.15 -17.17 10.13
C VAL A 367 3.95 -16.77 9.27
N ASN A 368 2.85 -16.33 9.90
CA ASN A 368 1.61 -15.96 9.21
C ASN A 368 1.05 -14.58 9.60
N SER A 369 1.81 -13.79 10.35
CA SER A 369 1.47 -12.42 10.72
C SER A 369 2.74 -11.62 10.91
N GLN A 370 2.68 -10.34 10.57
CA GLN A 370 3.78 -9.41 10.76
C GLN A 370 3.23 -8.13 11.37
N TYR A 371 3.70 -7.82 12.57
CA TYR A 371 3.56 -6.53 13.23
C TYR A 371 4.47 -5.51 12.57
N PHE A 372 3.99 -4.28 12.44
CA PHE A 372 4.84 -3.15 12.09
C PHE A 372 4.14 -1.84 12.44
N LEU A 373 4.94 -0.85 12.82
CA LEU A 373 4.48 0.52 12.97
C LEU A 373 4.30 1.17 11.60
N THR A 374 3.26 2.00 11.46
CA THR A 374 3.11 2.91 10.31
C THR A 374 3.54 4.33 10.62
N TRP A 375 3.76 4.64 11.91
CA TRP A 375 4.24 5.94 12.35
C TRP A 375 4.94 5.84 13.72
N ASN A 376 6.25 6.11 13.74
CA ASN A 376 7.07 6.11 14.95
C ASN A 376 7.86 7.42 15.14
N VAL A 377 7.33 8.53 14.59
CA VAL A 377 8.00 9.82 14.68
C VAL A 377 8.10 10.24 16.14
N ALA A 378 9.33 10.53 16.57
CA ALA A 378 9.70 10.87 17.94
C ALA A 378 9.67 9.74 18.97
N GLY A 379 9.33 8.50 18.62
CA GLY A 379 9.57 7.36 19.50
C GLY A 379 10.83 6.57 19.18
N ASP A 380 10.77 5.25 19.19
CA ASP A 380 11.98 4.44 19.36
C ASP A 380 12.86 4.47 18.11
N GLY A 381 12.29 4.10 16.95
CA GLY A 381 13.01 4.07 15.67
C GLY A 381 13.19 5.43 14.97
N LYS A 382 12.21 6.35 15.07
CA LYS A 382 12.19 7.69 14.43
C LYS A 382 12.43 7.68 12.92
N ASP A 383 11.88 6.69 12.22
CA ASP A 383 12.26 6.31 10.86
C ASP A 383 11.09 5.80 9.99
N VAL A 384 9.89 5.71 10.56
CA VAL A 384 8.66 5.29 9.87
C VAL A 384 7.59 6.38 9.94
N TRP A 385 7.11 6.81 8.77
CA TRP A 385 5.95 7.67 8.60
C TRP A 385 5.41 7.54 7.17
N PRO A 386 4.09 7.78 6.94
CA PRO A 386 3.51 7.74 5.59
C PRO A 386 3.64 9.08 4.84
N HIS A 387 4.00 10.14 5.57
CA HIS A 387 3.99 11.51 5.08
C HIS A 387 5.15 11.81 4.12
N ALA A 388 5.02 12.90 3.36
CA ALA A 388 6.10 13.45 2.55
C ALA A 388 7.27 13.91 3.44
N GLU A 389 6.96 14.44 4.61
CA GLU A 389 7.91 14.87 5.64
C GLU A 389 7.43 14.39 7.02
N PRO A 390 8.34 13.99 7.93
CA PRO A 390 7.96 13.39 9.22
C PRO A 390 7.13 14.31 10.13
N GLY A 391 7.24 15.62 9.95
CA GLY A 391 6.50 16.64 10.71
C GLY A 391 5.28 17.23 10.00
N ASP A 392 4.88 16.71 8.84
CA ASP A 392 3.75 17.21 8.06
C ASP A 392 2.64 16.17 7.95
N PHE A 393 1.56 16.37 8.71
CA PHE A 393 0.44 15.43 8.78
C PHE A 393 -0.63 15.61 7.68
N PHE A 394 -0.39 16.50 6.71
CA PHE A 394 -1.37 16.82 5.65
C PHE A 394 -0.85 16.52 4.24
N ARG A 395 0.40 16.08 4.08
CA ARG A 395 0.98 15.68 2.80
C ARG A 395 1.54 14.27 2.90
N PHE A 396 1.10 13.39 2.01
CA PHE A 396 1.50 11.99 1.98
C PHE A 396 2.47 11.73 0.83
N ASP A 397 3.42 10.83 1.06
CA ASP A 397 4.34 10.36 0.02
C ASP A 397 3.68 9.20 -0.73
N ILE A 398 3.15 9.48 -1.92
CA ILE A 398 2.38 8.53 -2.72
C ILE A 398 3.27 7.45 -3.31
N SER A 399 4.55 7.75 -3.55
CA SER A 399 5.53 6.78 -4.05
C SER A 399 5.89 5.75 -2.97
N LYS A 400 6.26 6.20 -1.78
CA LYS A 400 6.51 5.38 -0.58
C LYS A 400 5.31 4.51 -0.24
N LEU A 401 4.11 5.10 -0.19
CA LEU A 401 2.89 4.36 0.16
C LEU A 401 2.50 3.34 -0.91
N ALA A 402 2.78 3.61 -2.19
CA ALA A 402 2.60 2.63 -3.25
C ALA A 402 3.61 1.46 -3.12
N GLN A 403 4.85 1.73 -2.69
CA GLN A 403 5.84 0.69 -2.42
C GLN A 403 5.50 -0.15 -1.18
N TRP A 404 4.99 0.48 -0.12
CA TRP A 404 4.43 -0.23 1.04
C TRP A 404 3.32 -1.19 0.59
N ASN A 405 2.40 -0.73 -0.26
CA ASN A 405 1.32 -1.58 -0.76
C ASN A 405 1.83 -2.79 -1.55
N ARG A 406 2.94 -2.67 -2.29
CA ARG A 406 3.57 -3.81 -2.99
C ARG A 406 4.06 -4.87 -2.00
N VAL A 407 4.68 -4.44 -0.90
CA VAL A 407 5.13 -5.35 0.17
C VAL A 407 3.93 -5.97 0.88
N PHE A 408 2.89 -5.21 1.17
CA PHE A 408 1.67 -5.72 1.82
C PHE A 408 0.94 -6.72 0.92
N GLY A 409 0.77 -6.44 -0.37
CA GLY A 409 0.23 -7.39 -1.33
C GLY A 409 1.06 -8.68 -1.41
N HIS A 410 2.38 -8.58 -1.27
CA HIS A 410 3.25 -9.75 -1.18
C HIS A 410 3.05 -10.56 0.10
N MET A 411 2.97 -9.90 1.26
CA MET A 411 2.61 -10.55 2.53
C MET A 411 1.28 -11.30 2.40
N GLN A 412 0.27 -10.65 1.80
CA GLN A 412 -1.03 -11.29 1.53
C GLN A 412 -0.87 -12.55 0.66
N ALA A 413 -0.11 -12.46 -0.44
CA ALA A 413 0.16 -13.59 -1.34
C ALA A 413 0.99 -14.71 -0.70
N ARG A 414 1.70 -14.43 0.40
CA ARG A 414 2.45 -15.40 1.21
C ARG A 414 1.68 -15.93 2.43
N GLY A 415 0.43 -15.48 2.63
CA GLY A 415 -0.39 -15.91 3.77
C GLY A 415 0.02 -15.24 5.09
N ILE A 416 0.68 -14.08 5.03
CA ILE A 416 1.06 -13.27 6.19
C ILE A 416 0.04 -12.13 6.35
N ALA A 417 -0.63 -12.08 7.51
CA ALA A 417 -1.51 -10.99 7.90
C ALA A 417 -0.69 -9.72 8.22
N LEU A 418 -1.29 -8.57 7.96
CA LEU A 418 -0.78 -7.26 8.34
C LEU A 418 -1.31 -6.95 9.74
N HIS A 419 -0.43 -6.80 10.73
CA HIS A 419 -0.77 -6.25 12.03
C HIS A 419 -0.24 -4.82 12.09
N VAL A 420 -1.12 -3.88 11.77
CA VAL A 420 -0.80 -2.47 11.50
C VAL A 420 -0.91 -1.68 12.80
N VAL A 421 0.22 -1.27 13.36
CA VAL A 421 0.27 -0.49 14.60
C VAL A 421 0.45 0.98 14.28
N LEU A 422 -0.50 1.79 14.76
CA LEU A 422 -0.71 3.13 14.20
C LEU A 422 0.19 4.20 14.81
N GLN A 423 0.74 3.96 16.00
CA GLN A 423 1.50 4.89 16.83
C GLN A 423 2.10 4.12 18.02
N GLU A 424 2.90 4.77 18.85
CA GLU A 424 3.53 4.21 20.06
C GLU A 424 3.33 5.15 21.27
N THR A 425 3.68 4.72 22.48
CA THR A 425 3.57 5.53 23.72
C THR A 425 4.23 6.90 23.57
N GLU A 426 5.34 6.96 22.85
CA GLU A 426 6.16 8.14 22.71
C GLU A 426 5.47 9.24 21.93
N ASN A 427 4.64 8.85 20.96
CA ASN A 427 4.16 9.73 19.91
C ASN A 427 2.63 9.86 19.86
N GLU A 428 1.89 9.08 20.66
CA GLU A 428 0.42 9.05 20.68
C GLU A 428 -0.26 10.41 20.94
N LEU A 429 0.47 11.40 21.45
CA LEU A 429 -0.03 12.76 21.66
C LEU A 429 0.41 13.80 20.61
N LEU A 430 1.32 13.48 19.67
CA LEU A 430 1.81 14.51 18.74
C LEU A 430 0.73 14.97 17.77
N MET A 431 -0.11 14.06 17.27
CA MET A 431 -1.28 14.42 16.49
C MET A 431 -2.40 14.86 17.41
N ASP A 432 -2.87 16.10 17.22
CA ASP A 432 -4.04 16.67 17.88
C ASP A 432 -4.03 16.56 19.43
N GLY A 433 -2.86 16.50 20.08
CA GLY A 433 -2.79 16.31 21.54
C GLY A 433 -3.41 14.99 22.01
N GLY A 434 -3.45 13.97 21.15
CA GLY A 434 -4.09 12.68 21.41
C GLY A 434 -5.56 12.60 20.98
N ASP A 435 -6.21 13.70 20.58
CA ASP A 435 -7.59 13.65 20.11
C ASP A 435 -7.69 13.01 18.72
N THR A 436 -8.82 12.37 18.39
CA THR A 436 -9.10 12.02 16.98
C THR A 436 -9.60 13.26 16.25
N GLY A 437 -8.72 14.26 16.19
CA GLY A 437 -8.91 15.58 15.61
C GLY A 437 -8.57 15.60 14.13
N ARG A 438 -8.09 16.73 13.63
CA ARG A 438 -7.94 16.95 12.19
C ARG A 438 -6.77 16.14 11.63
N GLU A 439 -5.62 16.17 12.29
CA GLU A 439 -4.39 15.50 11.84
C GLU A 439 -4.57 13.97 11.84
N ARG A 440 -5.03 13.41 12.96
CA ARG A 440 -5.24 11.97 13.12
C ARG A 440 -6.30 11.44 12.16
N ARG A 441 -7.37 12.20 11.89
CA ARG A 441 -8.39 11.77 10.91
C ARG A 441 -7.83 11.67 9.49
N PHE A 442 -7.00 12.61 9.05
CA PHE A 442 -6.37 12.52 7.73
C PHE A 442 -5.43 11.32 7.65
N TYR A 443 -4.59 11.13 8.66
CA TYR A 443 -3.70 9.97 8.77
C TYR A 443 -4.47 8.65 8.65
N LEU A 444 -5.52 8.45 9.46
CA LEU A 444 -6.31 7.22 9.46
C LEU A 444 -7.09 7.03 8.15
N SER A 445 -7.71 8.09 7.62
CA SER A 445 -8.45 8.04 6.36
C SER A 445 -7.57 7.67 5.16
N GLU A 446 -6.31 8.14 5.15
CA GLU A 446 -5.37 7.82 4.08
C GLU A 446 -4.89 6.37 4.16
N LEU A 447 -4.54 5.88 5.36
CA LEU A 447 -4.17 4.47 5.54
C LEU A 447 -5.33 3.52 5.20
N ALA A 448 -6.56 3.84 5.62
CA ALA A 448 -7.72 3.02 5.31
C ALA A 448 -7.99 2.97 3.79
N ALA A 449 -7.97 4.12 3.10
CA ALA A 449 -8.17 4.19 1.65
C ALA A 449 -7.13 3.37 0.87
N ARG A 450 -5.88 3.35 1.36
CA ARG A 450 -4.79 2.64 0.71
C ARG A 450 -4.75 1.15 1.05
N PHE A 451 -5.09 0.75 2.27
CA PHE A 451 -4.72 -0.59 2.78
C PHE A 451 -5.88 -1.45 3.30
N ALA A 452 -7.07 -0.89 3.61
CA ALA A 452 -8.19 -1.67 4.18
C ALA A 452 -8.68 -2.81 3.26
N HIS A 453 -8.40 -2.71 1.96
CA HIS A 453 -8.73 -3.72 0.96
C HIS A 453 -8.00 -5.06 1.17
N HIS A 454 -6.91 -5.10 1.94
CA HIS A 454 -6.20 -6.35 2.26
C HIS A 454 -7.03 -7.23 3.18
N ASN A 455 -7.16 -8.51 2.82
CA ASN A 455 -8.02 -9.46 3.54
C ASN A 455 -7.53 -9.81 4.94
N GLY A 456 -6.23 -10.08 5.08
CA GLY A 456 -5.59 -10.34 6.36
C GLY A 456 -5.00 -9.05 6.91
N LEU A 457 -5.84 -8.22 7.53
CA LEU A 457 -5.45 -6.95 8.14
C LEU A 457 -6.02 -6.87 9.56
N ILE A 458 -5.24 -6.32 10.47
CA ILE A 458 -5.60 -6.00 11.86
C ILE A 458 -5.16 -4.55 12.10
N TRP A 459 -6.09 -3.67 12.45
CA TRP A 459 -5.77 -2.34 12.96
C TRP A 459 -5.42 -2.43 14.44
N ASN A 460 -4.33 -1.79 14.85
CA ASN A 460 -3.94 -1.67 16.25
C ASN A 460 -3.79 -0.19 16.61
N LEU A 461 -4.53 0.25 17.62
CA LEU A 461 -4.63 1.67 18.01
C LEU A 461 -3.29 2.30 18.40
N GLY A 462 -2.32 1.49 18.80
CA GLY A 462 -0.98 1.95 19.13
C GLY A 462 -0.33 1.07 20.16
N GLU A 463 0.99 0.96 20.08
CA GLU A 463 1.84 0.27 21.05
C GLU A 463 1.76 0.94 22.42
N GLU A 464 1.71 0.11 23.47
CA GLU A 464 1.64 0.55 24.88
C GLU A 464 0.79 1.82 25.11
N ASN A 465 -0.40 1.85 24.49
CA ASN A 465 -1.16 3.09 24.34
C ASN A 465 -1.83 3.53 25.66
N GLY A 466 -1.62 4.81 26.00
CA GLY A 466 -2.11 5.44 27.21
C GLY A 466 -1.04 5.67 28.28
N PRO A 467 -1.41 6.39 29.36
CA PRO A 467 -0.45 6.83 30.37
C PRO A 467 0.17 5.68 31.17
N VAL A 468 1.46 5.83 31.46
CA VAL A 468 2.27 4.94 32.31
C VAL A 468 3.16 5.75 33.25
N HIS A 469 3.75 5.15 34.28
CA HIS A 469 4.45 5.87 35.34
C HIS A 469 5.61 6.78 34.86
N TRP A 470 6.27 6.46 33.75
CA TRP A 470 7.36 7.24 33.15
C TRP A 470 6.88 8.18 32.02
N ARG A 471 5.65 8.00 31.53
CA ARG A 471 4.93 8.90 30.60
C ARG A 471 3.49 9.08 31.10
N PRO A 472 3.28 9.89 32.15
CA PRO A 472 1.96 10.06 32.76
C PRO A 472 1.00 10.85 31.85
N GLU A 473 1.53 11.61 30.90
CA GLU A 473 0.80 12.09 29.73
C GLU A 473 0.63 10.97 28.70
N GLY A 474 -0.61 10.71 28.31
CA GLY A 474 -0.91 9.71 27.29
C GLY A 474 -2.38 9.73 26.89
N GLN A 475 -2.74 8.98 25.85
CA GLN A 475 -4.11 8.97 25.34
C GLN A 475 -5.10 8.45 26.39
N ASN A 476 -6.09 9.27 26.69
CA ASN A 476 -7.12 8.93 27.65
C ASN A 476 -8.22 8.04 27.04
N THR A 477 -9.14 7.56 27.89
CA THR A 477 -10.22 6.65 27.46
C THR A 477 -11.11 7.25 26.38
N ALA A 478 -11.42 8.56 26.43
CA ALA A 478 -12.28 9.20 25.45
C ALA A 478 -11.58 9.29 24.08
N GLN A 479 -10.27 9.55 24.08
CA GLN A 479 -9.45 9.63 22.88
C GLN A 479 -9.36 8.27 22.18
N ARG A 480 -9.10 7.18 22.92
CA ARG A 480 -9.13 5.81 22.40
C ARG A 480 -10.49 5.44 21.79
N LYS A 481 -11.58 5.77 22.48
CA LYS A 481 -12.95 5.55 21.99
C LYS A 481 -13.23 6.29 20.69
N ALA A 482 -12.83 7.56 20.60
CA ALA A 482 -12.98 8.35 19.38
C ALA A 482 -12.18 7.76 18.19
N MET A 483 -11.00 7.21 18.46
CA MET A 483 -10.17 6.57 17.43
C MET A 483 -10.81 5.27 16.93
N ILE A 484 -11.36 4.45 17.84
CA ILE A 484 -12.13 3.24 17.52
C ILE A 484 -13.33 3.59 16.64
N ASP A 485 -14.12 4.58 17.05
CA ASP A 485 -15.31 5.01 16.31
C ASP A 485 -14.95 5.51 14.91
N TRP A 486 -13.84 6.25 14.78
CA TRP A 486 -13.39 6.76 13.50
C TRP A 486 -12.95 5.64 12.56
N ILE A 487 -12.09 4.72 13.00
CA ILE A 487 -11.64 3.57 12.19
C ILE A 487 -12.86 2.73 11.77
N SER A 488 -13.79 2.48 12.69
CA SER A 488 -15.04 1.74 12.40
C SER A 488 -15.91 2.43 11.35
N ALA A 489 -15.87 3.76 11.25
CA ALA A 489 -16.64 4.52 10.28
C ALA A 489 -16.02 4.57 8.88
N ILE A 490 -14.68 4.49 8.78
CA ILE A 490 -13.96 4.64 7.51
C ILE A 490 -13.51 3.32 6.88
N ASP A 491 -13.43 2.23 7.65
CA ASP A 491 -13.06 0.92 7.12
C ASP A 491 -14.28 0.22 6.50
N PRO A 492 -14.30 0.00 5.17
CA PRO A 492 -15.46 -0.57 4.51
C PRO A 492 -15.58 -2.10 4.66
N TYR A 493 -14.62 -2.75 5.32
CA TYR A 493 -14.55 -4.21 5.41
C TYR A 493 -14.66 -4.77 6.84
N ASP A 494 -14.91 -3.93 7.85
CA ASP A 494 -15.07 -4.36 9.25
C ASP A 494 -13.87 -5.21 9.71
N ARG A 495 -12.65 -4.66 9.50
CA ARG A 495 -11.41 -5.32 9.90
C ARG A 495 -11.25 -5.27 11.42
N PRO A 496 -10.62 -6.28 12.04
CA PRO A 496 -10.36 -6.29 13.47
C PRO A 496 -9.65 -5.02 13.95
N ILE A 497 -10.18 -4.42 15.02
CA ILE A 497 -9.53 -3.32 15.75
C ILE A 497 -9.07 -3.82 17.12
N LEU A 498 -7.76 -3.83 17.34
CA LEU A 498 -7.11 -4.21 18.60
C LEU A 498 -6.45 -3.01 19.29
N LEU A 499 -6.18 -3.16 20.57
CA LEU A 499 -5.39 -2.22 21.37
C LEU A 499 -4.17 -2.93 21.94
N HIS A 500 -2.97 -2.41 21.68
CA HIS A 500 -1.78 -2.86 22.38
C HIS A 500 -1.82 -2.46 23.85
N THR A 501 -1.40 -3.36 24.73
CA THR A 501 -1.44 -3.12 26.17
C THR A 501 -0.07 -2.76 26.71
N HIS A 502 -0.01 -1.98 27.79
CA HIS A 502 1.18 -1.91 28.67
C HIS A 502 1.59 -3.30 29.17
N SER A 503 2.83 -3.47 29.63
CA SER A 503 3.38 -4.76 30.07
C SER A 503 2.90 -5.25 31.44
N GLU A 504 2.71 -4.34 32.39
CA GLU A 504 2.38 -4.62 33.80
C GLU A 504 0.87 -4.72 34.03
N ALA A 505 0.45 -5.66 34.88
CA ALA A 505 -0.97 -5.93 35.12
C ALA A 505 -1.75 -4.71 35.66
N VAL A 506 -1.11 -3.89 36.50
CA VAL A 506 -1.75 -2.70 37.10
C VAL A 506 -2.01 -1.62 36.05
N ASP A 507 -1.09 -1.40 35.13
CA ASP A 507 -1.20 -0.39 34.07
C ASP A 507 -2.28 -0.83 33.07
N LYS A 508 -2.30 -2.13 32.69
CA LYS A 508 -3.38 -2.72 31.89
C LYS A 508 -4.75 -2.51 32.51
N ASP A 509 -4.90 -2.80 33.80
CA ASP A 509 -6.18 -2.73 34.50
C ASP A 509 -6.77 -1.33 34.45
N ALA A 510 -5.94 -0.30 34.62
CA ALA A 510 -6.37 1.10 34.55
C ALA A 510 -6.85 1.51 33.14
N ILE A 511 -6.16 1.04 32.09
CA ILE A 511 -6.45 1.41 30.70
C ILE A 511 -7.64 0.65 30.12
N LEU A 512 -7.72 -0.66 30.38
CA LEU A 512 -8.64 -1.57 29.70
C LEU A 512 -10.01 -1.67 30.36
N THR A 513 -10.09 -1.54 31.70
CA THR A 513 -11.38 -1.64 32.41
C THR A 513 -12.44 -0.66 31.87
N PRO A 514 -12.13 0.61 31.57
CA PRO A 514 -13.09 1.56 31.00
C PRO A 514 -13.53 1.27 29.54
N LEU A 515 -12.85 0.33 28.86
CA LEU A 515 -13.11 -0.07 27.47
C LEU A 515 -13.93 -1.36 27.37
N LEU A 516 -14.10 -2.10 28.47
CA LEU A 516 -14.93 -3.31 28.51
C LEU A 516 -16.35 -3.02 27.99
N GLY A 517 -16.80 -3.82 27.02
CA GLY A 517 -18.13 -3.68 26.41
C GLY A 517 -18.26 -2.52 25.41
N TYR A 518 -17.19 -1.77 25.12
CA TYR A 518 -17.25 -0.69 24.14
C TYR A 518 -17.42 -1.25 22.71
N PRO A 519 -18.36 -0.72 21.90
CA PRO A 519 -18.51 -1.12 20.49
C PRO A 519 -17.26 -0.78 19.67
N GLY A 520 -16.99 -1.55 18.62
CA GLY A 520 -15.85 -1.34 17.72
C GLY A 520 -14.49 -1.85 18.23
N LEU A 521 -14.25 -1.97 19.55
CA LEU A 521 -13.03 -2.62 20.04
C LEU A 521 -13.22 -4.14 20.07
N ASP A 522 -12.48 -4.85 19.22
CA ASP A 522 -12.62 -6.29 19.02
C ASP A 522 -11.71 -7.12 19.90
N GLY A 523 -10.62 -6.52 20.39
CA GLY A 523 -9.66 -7.27 21.15
C GLY A 523 -8.40 -6.54 21.55
N LEU A 524 -7.42 -7.31 22.00
CA LEU A 524 -6.19 -6.82 22.59
C LEU A 524 -4.97 -7.49 21.95
N SER A 525 -3.93 -6.68 21.74
CA SER A 525 -2.56 -7.10 21.45
C SER A 525 -1.80 -7.05 22.77
N PHE A 526 -1.55 -8.18 23.39
CA PHE A 526 -0.95 -8.22 24.74
C PHE A 526 0.54 -8.03 24.72
N GLN A 527 1.00 -7.14 25.60
CA GLN A 527 2.32 -7.21 26.20
C GLN A 527 2.25 -7.82 27.60
N VAL A 528 3.19 -8.68 27.97
CA VAL A 528 3.28 -9.25 29.34
C VAL A 528 4.74 -9.36 29.73
N SER A 529 5.15 -8.64 30.78
CA SER A 529 6.55 -8.58 31.24
C SER A 529 7.07 -9.92 31.77
N ASP A 530 6.25 -10.66 32.54
CA ASP A 530 6.58 -11.99 33.06
C ASP A 530 5.84 -13.10 32.27
N PRO A 531 6.57 -13.96 31.53
CA PRO A 531 5.97 -15.09 30.81
C PRO A 531 5.10 -16.02 31.65
N GLU A 532 5.36 -16.16 32.96
CA GLU A 532 4.54 -17.01 33.84
C GLU A 532 3.10 -16.47 34.03
N MET A 533 2.90 -15.16 33.79
CA MET A 533 1.61 -14.48 33.95
C MET A 533 0.75 -14.48 32.69
N VAL A 534 1.29 -14.89 31.53
CA VAL A 534 0.59 -14.84 30.24
C VAL A 534 -0.75 -15.59 30.28
N GLY A 535 -0.75 -16.82 30.81
CA GLY A 535 -1.96 -17.63 30.87
C GLY A 535 -3.05 -17.04 31.77
N SER A 536 -2.68 -16.52 32.94
CA SER A 536 -3.62 -15.96 33.91
C SER A 536 -4.20 -14.63 33.44
N GLU A 537 -3.39 -13.74 32.88
CA GLU A 537 -3.84 -12.46 32.32
C GLU A 537 -4.74 -12.69 31.09
N THR A 538 -4.39 -13.63 30.22
CA THR A 538 -5.25 -14.00 29.08
C THR A 538 -6.62 -14.47 29.55
N ALA A 539 -6.66 -15.38 30.53
CA ALA A 539 -7.92 -15.89 31.07
C ALA A 539 -8.76 -14.79 31.76
N LYS A 540 -8.11 -13.88 32.48
CA LYS A 540 -8.74 -12.73 33.14
C LYS A 540 -9.48 -11.85 32.15
N TRP A 541 -8.82 -11.38 31.10
CA TRP A 541 -9.39 -10.43 30.16
C TRP A 541 -10.40 -11.05 29.20
N LEU A 542 -10.22 -12.32 28.81
CA LEU A 542 -11.26 -13.07 28.09
C LEU A 542 -12.54 -13.23 28.94
N ARG A 543 -12.40 -13.44 30.25
CA ARG A 543 -13.57 -13.50 31.15
C ARG A 543 -14.25 -12.15 31.29
N LEU A 544 -13.48 -11.09 31.59
CA LEU A 544 -14.03 -9.74 31.81
C LEU A 544 -14.76 -9.20 30.57
N SER A 545 -14.19 -9.38 29.37
CA SER A 545 -14.82 -8.93 28.12
C SER A 545 -16.14 -9.68 27.84
N ARG A 546 -16.19 -10.99 28.10
CA ARG A 546 -17.43 -11.79 28.00
C ARG A 546 -18.48 -11.33 29.01
N GLU A 547 -18.08 -11.09 30.26
CA GLU A 547 -18.98 -10.58 31.31
C GLU A 547 -19.54 -9.19 30.97
N ALA A 548 -18.76 -8.37 30.27
CA ALA A 548 -19.19 -7.07 29.75
C ALA A 548 -20.04 -7.14 28.48
N GLY A 549 -20.33 -8.34 27.96
CA GLY A 549 -21.23 -8.56 26.83
C GLY A 549 -20.60 -8.38 25.43
N ARG A 550 -19.31 -8.07 25.33
CA ARG A 550 -18.55 -8.03 24.07
C ARG A 550 -17.27 -8.84 24.20
N PRO A 551 -17.29 -10.14 23.85
CA PRO A 551 -16.13 -11.02 23.97
C PRO A 551 -14.98 -10.52 23.10
N TRP A 552 -13.82 -10.29 23.72
CA TRP A 552 -12.61 -9.89 23.01
C TRP A 552 -11.84 -11.08 22.43
N VAL A 553 -11.15 -10.81 21.32
CA VAL A 553 -10.00 -11.59 20.87
C VAL A 553 -8.76 -11.11 21.64
N ILE A 554 -7.86 -12.00 22.01
CA ILE A 554 -6.57 -11.61 22.58
C ILE A 554 -5.46 -12.38 21.86
N SER A 555 -4.47 -11.67 21.35
CA SER A 555 -3.20 -12.22 20.88
C SER A 555 -2.07 -11.81 21.83
N MET A 556 -1.06 -12.67 22.00
CA MET A 556 0.11 -12.40 22.84
C MET A 556 1.26 -11.92 21.96
N ASP A 557 1.48 -10.62 21.91
CA ASP A 557 2.22 -10.00 20.81
C ASP A 557 3.57 -9.45 21.22
N GLU A 558 3.75 -9.19 22.51
CA GLU A 558 5.03 -8.73 23.02
C GLU A 558 5.35 -9.39 24.36
N ILE A 559 6.29 -10.33 24.34
CA ILE A 559 6.66 -11.12 25.51
C ILE A 559 7.91 -10.55 26.15
N GLY A 560 7.82 -10.26 27.45
CA GLY A 560 8.93 -9.75 28.23
C GLY A 560 9.87 -10.84 28.77
N PRO A 561 10.89 -10.40 29.53
CA PRO A 561 11.12 -9.00 29.91
C PRO A 561 11.67 -8.18 28.72
N TRP A 562 11.37 -6.86 28.69
CA TRP A 562 11.65 -5.97 27.55
C TRP A 562 13.09 -6.02 27.04
N GLN A 563 14.08 -6.22 27.93
CA GLN A 563 15.47 -6.26 27.52
C GLN A 563 15.87 -7.54 26.75
N ASP A 564 15.16 -8.65 26.98
CA ASP A 564 15.51 -9.96 26.42
C ASP A 564 14.54 -10.40 25.32
N GLY A 565 13.23 -10.25 25.57
CA GLY A 565 12.18 -10.77 24.72
C GLY A 565 12.42 -12.22 24.28
N ALA A 566 12.19 -12.50 23.00
CA ALA A 566 12.70 -13.68 22.34
C ALA A 566 14.17 -13.47 21.95
N VAL A 567 15.08 -14.11 22.69
CA VAL A 567 16.53 -14.07 22.39
C VAL A 567 16.86 -14.81 21.07
N PRO A 568 18.03 -14.58 20.44
CA PRO A 568 18.47 -15.39 19.30
C PRO A 568 18.61 -16.88 19.64
N ASP A 569 18.52 -17.75 18.63
CA ASP A 569 18.66 -19.20 18.79
C ASP A 569 19.99 -19.58 19.44
N ALA A 570 21.07 -18.87 19.09
CA ALA A 570 22.40 -19.08 19.67
C ALA A 570 22.48 -18.77 21.17
N ASN A 571 21.53 -17.97 21.68
CA ASN A 571 21.44 -17.54 23.07
C ASN A 571 20.40 -18.32 23.88
N SER A 572 19.70 -19.28 23.26
CA SER A 572 18.62 -20.05 23.87
C SER A 572 19.07 -21.48 24.21
N PRO A 573 19.56 -21.75 25.44
CA PRO A 573 20.16 -23.04 25.80
C PRO A 573 19.16 -24.21 25.79
N ASP A 574 17.87 -23.93 25.97
CA ASP A 574 16.78 -24.91 25.90
C ASP A 574 16.07 -24.91 24.53
N GLY A 575 16.60 -24.18 23.55
CA GLY A 575 16.00 -24.03 22.23
C GLY A 575 14.58 -23.45 22.28
N HIS A 576 14.32 -22.52 23.21
CA HIS A 576 13.08 -21.79 23.43
C HIS A 576 11.93 -22.58 24.06
N ASP A 577 12.18 -23.80 24.56
CA ASP A 577 11.11 -24.64 25.10
C ASP A 577 10.37 -24.00 26.28
N ARG A 578 11.08 -23.32 27.19
CA ARG A 578 10.45 -22.58 28.31
C ARG A 578 9.59 -21.43 27.80
N LEU A 579 10.12 -20.61 26.89
CA LEU A 579 9.40 -19.46 26.33
C LEU A 579 8.12 -19.90 25.60
N LEU A 580 8.21 -20.95 24.77
CA LEU A 580 7.07 -21.52 24.06
C LEU A 580 6.03 -22.13 25.01
N ALA A 581 6.46 -22.73 26.12
CA ALA A 581 5.55 -23.26 27.12
C ALA A 581 4.79 -22.14 27.85
N LEU A 582 5.49 -21.12 28.32
CA LEU A 582 4.96 -20.05 29.16
C LEU A 582 4.17 -19.00 28.38
N ALA A 583 4.64 -18.58 27.21
CA ALA A 583 3.94 -17.62 26.37
C ALA A 583 2.91 -18.31 25.47
N MET A 584 3.36 -19.12 24.51
CA MET A 584 2.48 -19.63 23.46
C MET A 584 1.48 -20.68 23.96
N ARG A 585 1.95 -21.76 24.61
CA ARG A 585 1.06 -22.85 25.03
C ARG A 585 0.11 -22.40 26.14
N ALA A 586 0.58 -21.61 27.11
CA ALA A 586 -0.28 -21.09 28.17
C ALA A 586 -1.34 -20.13 27.62
N HIS A 587 -0.98 -19.23 26.70
CA HIS A 587 -1.92 -18.31 26.05
C HIS A 587 -3.01 -19.08 25.27
N LEU A 588 -2.61 -20.04 24.44
CA LEU A 588 -3.56 -20.88 23.68
C LEU A 588 -4.48 -21.68 24.62
N ALA A 589 -3.94 -22.26 25.69
CA ALA A 589 -4.70 -23.02 26.68
C ALA A 589 -5.73 -22.14 27.42
N ALA A 590 -5.42 -20.87 27.69
CA ALA A 590 -6.33 -19.89 28.26
C ALA A 590 -7.44 -19.44 27.27
N GLY A 591 -7.30 -19.76 25.98
CA GLY A 591 -8.26 -19.42 24.93
C GLY A 591 -7.84 -18.24 24.05
N GLY A 592 -6.58 -17.79 24.16
CA GLY A 592 -5.99 -16.79 23.28
C GLY A 592 -5.82 -17.25 21.84
N GLN A 593 -5.51 -16.31 20.94
CA GLN A 593 -5.58 -16.47 19.48
C GLN A 593 -4.21 -16.38 18.78
N GLY A 594 -3.16 -16.84 19.46
CA GLY A 594 -1.82 -16.99 18.89
C GLY A 594 -0.81 -15.98 19.45
N VAL A 595 0.38 -15.97 18.86
CA VAL A 595 1.51 -15.17 19.36
C VAL A 595 2.23 -14.41 18.25
N GLU A 596 2.80 -13.26 18.58
CA GLU A 596 3.90 -12.62 17.86
C GLU A 596 5.14 -12.57 18.77
N TRP A 597 6.32 -12.65 18.17
CA TRP A 597 7.57 -12.71 18.92
C TRP A 597 8.34 -11.38 18.80
N TYR A 598 8.47 -10.71 19.94
CA TYR A 598 9.26 -9.50 20.15
C TYR A 598 10.71 -9.81 20.47
N PHE A 599 11.64 -8.99 19.99
CA PHE A 599 13.07 -9.09 20.24
C PHE A 599 13.45 -8.02 21.24
N GLY A 600 14.00 -8.41 22.39
CA GLY A 600 14.41 -7.42 23.38
C GLY A 600 15.57 -6.53 22.94
N ALA A 601 15.77 -5.45 23.68
CA ALA A 601 16.75 -4.41 23.39
C ALA A 601 18.22 -4.87 23.40
N HIS A 602 18.60 -5.85 24.23
CA HIS A 602 20.01 -6.12 24.57
C HIS A 602 20.71 -7.18 23.72
N HIS A 603 19.99 -7.89 22.84
CA HIS A 603 20.57 -8.98 22.04
C HIS A 603 20.84 -8.54 20.59
N PRO A 604 21.79 -9.17 19.87
CA PRO A 604 21.97 -8.92 18.44
C PRO A 604 20.68 -9.16 17.67
N HIS A 605 20.44 -8.35 16.63
CA HIS A 605 19.16 -8.32 15.92
C HIS A 605 18.01 -8.03 16.91
N ASN A 606 18.10 -6.87 17.58
CA ASN A 606 17.06 -6.37 18.48
C ASN A 606 15.85 -5.88 17.70
N ASP A 607 14.87 -5.33 18.41
CA ASP A 607 13.62 -4.83 17.84
C ASP A 607 13.77 -3.79 16.72
N LEU A 608 14.86 -3.02 16.69
CA LEU A 608 15.03 -1.92 15.73
C LEU A 608 16.11 -2.18 14.68
N THR A 609 16.92 -3.23 14.85
CA THR A 609 18.13 -3.49 14.05
C THR A 609 18.18 -4.90 13.46
N ALA A 610 17.08 -5.65 13.54
CA ALA A 610 17.01 -7.02 13.03
C ALA A 610 17.08 -7.11 11.50
N GLU A 611 18.31 -7.23 10.97
CA GLU A 611 18.57 -7.46 9.53
C GLU A 611 18.46 -8.93 9.08
N ASP A 612 18.71 -9.88 9.98
CA ASP A 612 18.64 -11.32 9.70
C ASP A 612 17.60 -12.00 10.59
N LEU A 613 16.44 -12.29 10.01
CA LEU A 613 15.33 -12.97 10.68
C LEU A 613 15.63 -14.46 10.92
N ARG A 614 16.71 -15.01 10.36
CA ARG A 614 17.22 -16.35 10.68
C ARG A 614 17.85 -16.46 12.05
N SER A 615 18.12 -15.33 12.71
CA SER A 615 18.60 -15.31 14.10
C SER A 615 17.70 -16.11 15.06
N ARG A 616 16.43 -16.34 14.68
CA ARG A 616 15.39 -17.05 15.45
C ARG A 616 14.69 -18.17 14.65
N ASP A 617 15.37 -18.78 13.68
CA ASP A 617 14.82 -19.85 12.81
C ASP A 617 14.15 -21.00 13.59
N LEU A 618 14.81 -21.46 14.66
CA LEU A 618 14.30 -22.54 15.51
C LEU A 618 13.00 -22.13 16.21
N LEU A 619 12.95 -20.92 16.77
CA LEU A 619 11.75 -20.38 17.40
C LEU A 619 10.57 -20.35 16.42
N TRP A 620 10.77 -19.79 15.22
CA TRP A 620 9.72 -19.68 14.20
C TRP A 620 9.13 -21.04 13.86
N ARG A 621 9.99 -22.02 13.58
CA ARG A 621 9.57 -23.37 13.20
C ARG A 621 8.83 -24.07 14.32
N LYS A 622 9.30 -23.96 15.56
CA LYS A 622 8.64 -24.54 16.74
C LYS A 622 7.28 -23.89 16.98
N ALA A 623 7.19 -22.56 16.95
CA ALA A 623 5.92 -21.84 17.11
C ALA A 623 4.92 -22.24 16.02
N ALA A 624 5.35 -22.27 14.75
CA ALA A 624 4.51 -22.69 13.64
C ALA A 624 4.05 -24.16 13.75
N ALA A 625 4.87 -25.04 14.33
CA ALA A 625 4.49 -26.42 14.63
C ALA A 625 3.39 -26.48 15.72
N ILE A 626 3.57 -25.76 16.83
CA ILE A 626 2.58 -25.67 17.91
C ILE A 626 1.24 -25.13 17.39
N ARG A 627 1.26 -24.06 16.58
CA ARG A 627 0.05 -23.51 15.95
C ARG A 627 -0.67 -24.58 15.12
N ARG A 628 0.05 -25.30 14.26
CA ARG A 628 -0.53 -26.33 13.39
C ARG A 628 -1.10 -27.51 14.17
N GLU A 629 -0.42 -27.94 15.24
CA GLU A 629 -0.93 -28.95 16.17
C GLU A 629 -2.22 -28.49 16.84
N TRP A 630 -2.26 -27.24 17.30
CA TRP A 630 -3.43 -26.65 17.95
C TRP A 630 -4.62 -26.54 17.00
N GLU A 631 -4.41 -26.04 15.79
CA GLU A 631 -5.44 -25.96 14.75
C GLU A 631 -6.02 -27.34 14.40
N ALA A 632 -5.17 -28.38 14.34
CA ALA A 632 -5.61 -29.74 14.05
C ALA A 632 -6.51 -30.33 15.17
N GLN A 633 -6.32 -29.93 16.43
CA GLN A 633 -7.15 -30.36 17.56
C GLN A 633 -8.52 -29.64 17.62
N LYS A 634 -8.68 -28.54 16.87
CA LYS A 634 -9.88 -27.70 16.87
C LYS A 634 -10.73 -27.83 15.60
N ARG A 635 -10.26 -28.62 14.62
CA ARG A 635 -11.05 -29.10 13.49
C ARG A 635 -11.85 -30.33 13.91
#